data_AF-A0A2W2DGJ4-F1
#
_entry.id   AF-A0A2W2DGJ4-F1
#
_cell.length_a   1.000
_cell.length_b   1.000
_cell.length_c   1.000
_cell.angle_alpha   90.00
_cell.angle_beta   90.00
_cell.angle_gamma   90.00
#
_symmetry.space_group_name_H-M   'P 1'
#
loop_
_entity.id
_entity.type
_entity.pdbx_description
1 polymer ?
#
loop_
_entity_poly.entity_id
_entity_poly.type
_entity_poly.pdbx_seq_one_letter_code
_entity_poly.pdbx_strand_id
1 'polypeptide(L)'
;MVSFFSAVRAFTLAVLCLTGCGTAVAPSGAAPTARDPHHPTALPQPTLPSSPPTPSCSGEETILTAEPVNAAMGLRVQSMTLTNCGGQALHLNGYPGVRLLDETGDPLDVRIDEGAQQVTTAVRDPGPHPVTLRPGEDAHFALVWRNTYTDTT
;
A
#
# COMPACT_ATOMS: atom_id res chain seq x y z
N MET A 1 -1.56 29.87 -14.55
CA MET A 1 -2.33 30.07 -13.32
C MET A 1 -3.79 30.24 -13.72
N VAL A 2 -4.58 29.18 -13.65
CA VAL A 2 -6.03 29.22 -13.90
C VAL A 2 -6.69 28.44 -12.77
N SER A 3 -7.28 29.19 -11.85
CA SER A 3 -8.07 28.68 -10.74
C SER A 3 -9.47 28.31 -11.24
N PHE A 4 -9.97 27.14 -10.84
CA PHE A 4 -11.41 26.86 -10.83
C PHE A 4 -11.79 26.38 -9.44
N PHE A 5 -12.38 27.29 -8.66
CA PHE A 5 -13.29 26.94 -7.58
C PHE A 5 -14.58 26.42 -8.22
N SER A 6 -15.10 25.28 -7.78
CA SER A 6 -16.53 25.01 -7.95
C SER A 6 -17.12 24.39 -6.70
N ALA A 7 -18.27 24.96 -6.34
CA ALA A 7 -18.93 24.88 -5.07
C ALA A 7 -19.60 23.53 -4.79
N VAL A 8 -19.68 23.25 -3.50
CA VAL A 8 -20.60 22.32 -2.85
C VAL A 8 -22.04 22.57 -3.33
N ARG A 9 -22.74 21.49 -3.72
CA ARG A 9 -24.21 21.45 -3.65
C ARG A 9 -24.65 20.16 -2.97
N ALA A 10 -25.16 20.35 -1.75
CA ALA A 10 -25.89 19.38 -0.98
C ALA A 10 -27.14 18.91 -1.77
N PHE A 11 -27.39 17.60 -1.76
CA PHE A 11 -28.69 17.04 -2.12
C PHE A 11 -29.19 16.25 -0.91
N THR A 12 -30.13 16.86 -0.21
CA THR A 12 -30.91 16.30 0.89
C THR A 12 -32.14 15.58 0.33
N LEU A 13 -32.78 14.75 1.19
CA LEU A 13 -34.02 13.95 1.05
C LEU A 13 -33.77 12.45 0.75
N ALA A 14 -34.40 11.50 1.44
CA ALA A 14 -35.46 11.53 2.44
C ALA A 14 -35.38 10.28 3.34
N VAL A 15 -35.74 10.47 4.61
CA VAL A 15 -35.94 9.43 5.62
C VAL A 15 -37.19 8.61 5.27
N LEU A 16 -37.07 7.28 5.28
CA LEU A 16 -38.21 6.37 5.32
C LEU A 16 -38.11 5.53 6.61
N CYS A 17 -38.90 5.90 7.61
CA CYS A 17 -39.10 5.11 8.82
C CYS A 17 -40.00 3.90 8.50
N LEU A 18 -39.48 2.68 8.67
CA LEU A 18 -40.33 1.52 8.94
C LEU A 18 -40.06 1.01 10.35
N THR A 19 -41.08 1.23 11.18
CA THR A 19 -41.34 0.59 12.47
C THR A 19 -41.45 -0.93 12.31
N GLY A 20 -40.68 -1.70 13.07
CA GLY A 20 -40.81 -3.15 13.22
C GLY A 20 -40.77 -3.53 14.69
N CYS A 21 -41.90 -4.04 15.20
CA CYS A 21 -42.20 -4.32 16.60
C CYS A 21 -41.46 -5.52 17.20
N GLY A 22 -41.32 -5.49 18.54
CA GLY A 22 -41.60 -6.66 19.37
C GLY A 22 -40.43 -7.19 20.20
N THR A 23 -40.36 -6.77 21.46
CA THR A 23 -39.62 -7.48 22.50
C THR A 23 -40.28 -8.82 22.79
N ALA A 24 -39.56 -9.93 22.57
CA ALA A 24 -39.89 -11.21 23.18
C ALA A 24 -38.85 -11.51 24.27
N VAL A 25 -39.16 -11.10 25.51
CA VAL A 25 -38.59 -11.74 26.70
C VAL A 25 -39.41 -13.01 26.91
N ALA A 26 -38.80 -14.17 26.70
CA ALA A 26 -39.34 -15.44 27.13
C ALA A 26 -38.54 -15.95 28.34
N PRO A 27 -39.18 -16.65 29.29
CA PRO A 27 -38.66 -16.85 30.64
C PRO A 27 -37.56 -17.90 30.71
N SER A 28 -36.74 -17.77 31.76
CA SER A 28 -35.79 -18.80 32.22
C SER A 28 -36.51 -20.13 32.44
N GLY A 29 -36.37 -21.03 31.47
CA GLY A 29 -36.64 -22.45 31.61
C GLY A 29 -35.32 -23.19 31.49
N ALA A 30 -34.84 -23.75 32.60
CA ALA A 30 -33.66 -24.61 32.60
C ALA A 30 -33.91 -25.83 31.70
N ALA A 31 -33.19 -25.89 30.58
CA ALA A 31 -33.10 -27.06 29.72
C ALA A 31 -31.60 -27.40 29.54
N PRO A 32 -31.23 -28.69 29.50
CA PRO A 32 -29.82 -29.11 29.53
C PRO A 32 -29.09 -28.56 28.30
N THR A 33 -27.90 -27.99 28.53
CA THR A 33 -27.00 -27.44 27.53
C THR A 33 -26.50 -28.55 26.59
N ALA A 34 -27.26 -28.83 25.54
CA ALA A 34 -26.67 -29.33 24.31
C ALA A 34 -25.82 -28.17 23.74
N ARG A 35 -24.48 -28.30 23.81
CA ARG A 35 -23.60 -27.39 23.06
C ARG A 35 -23.95 -27.55 21.59
N ASP A 36 -24.47 -26.48 20.99
CA ASP A 36 -24.56 -26.39 19.55
C ASP A 36 -23.12 -26.41 18.99
N PRO A 37 -22.72 -27.42 18.19
CA PRO A 37 -21.40 -27.47 17.57
C PRO A 37 -21.19 -26.35 16.54
N HIS A 38 -22.23 -25.56 16.24
CA HIS A 38 -22.25 -24.60 15.15
C HIS A 38 -22.22 -23.14 15.58
N HIS A 39 -21.80 -22.79 16.81
CA HIS A 39 -21.44 -21.40 17.09
C HIS A 39 -20.11 -21.10 16.37
N PRO A 40 -20.08 -20.28 15.29
CA PRO A 40 -18.83 -19.87 14.69
C PRO A 40 -18.01 -19.14 15.75
N THR A 41 -16.88 -19.74 16.13
CA THR A 41 -15.89 -19.05 16.94
C THR A 41 -15.41 -17.85 16.12
N ALA A 42 -15.55 -16.64 16.67
CA ALA A 42 -14.98 -15.46 16.06
C ALA A 42 -13.48 -15.69 15.90
N LEU A 43 -13.02 -15.86 14.65
CA LEU A 43 -11.60 -15.95 14.35
C LEU A 43 -10.94 -14.64 14.81
N PRO A 44 -9.75 -14.69 15.43
CA PRO A 44 -9.02 -13.48 15.72
C PRO A 44 -8.86 -12.67 14.43
N GLN A 45 -9.46 -11.48 14.40
CA GLN A 45 -9.26 -10.57 13.28
C GLN A 45 -7.76 -10.22 13.23
N PRO A 46 -7.11 -10.33 12.07
CA PRO A 46 -5.74 -9.85 11.91
C PRO A 46 -5.71 -8.38 12.32
N THR A 47 -5.00 -8.06 13.40
CA THR A 47 -4.70 -6.68 13.74
C THR A 47 -3.83 -6.14 12.62
N LEU A 48 -4.36 -5.20 11.83
CA LEU A 48 -3.54 -4.49 10.86
C LEU A 48 -2.40 -3.81 11.64
N PRO A 49 -1.13 -4.00 11.24
CA PRO A 49 -0.04 -3.26 11.86
C PRO A 49 -0.33 -1.76 11.73
N SER A 50 -0.14 -1.02 12.82
CA SER A 50 -0.15 0.44 12.79
C SER A 50 0.83 0.91 11.71
N SER A 51 0.48 1.95 10.95
CA SER A 51 1.42 2.54 10.00
C SER A 51 2.76 2.77 10.69
N PRO A 52 3.88 2.42 10.04
CA PRO A 52 5.20 2.69 10.58
C PRO A 52 5.36 4.19 10.82
N PRO A 53 6.14 4.60 11.83
CA PRO A 53 6.42 6.00 12.06
C PRO A 53 7.06 6.61 10.81
N THR A 54 6.71 7.85 10.49
CA THR A 54 7.37 8.59 9.41
C THR A 54 8.86 8.70 9.74
N PRO A 55 9.77 8.30 8.84
CA PRO A 55 11.20 8.49 9.08
C PRO A 55 11.50 9.96 9.31
N SER A 56 12.32 10.26 10.31
CA SER A 56 12.87 11.59 10.52
C SER A 56 14.36 11.58 10.18
N CYS A 57 14.85 12.68 9.61
CA CYS A 57 16.26 12.81 9.25
C CYS A 57 17.14 12.70 10.50
N SER A 58 17.80 11.55 10.66
CA SER A 58 18.60 11.22 11.86
C SER A 58 20.08 11.09 11.51
N GLY A 59 20.65 12.19 10.96
CA GLY A 59 22.08 12.27 10.63
C GLY A 59 22.49 11.66 9.29
N GLU A 60 21.61 10.93 8.61
CA GLU A 60 21.84 10.44 7.24
C GLU A 60 21.61 11.55 6.20
N GLU A 61 22.34 11.50 5.09
CA GLU A 61 22.21 12.48 3.99
C GLU A 61 20.95 12.23 3.16
N THR A 62 20.49 10.98 3.09
CA THR A 62 19.26 10.58 2.41
C THR A 62 18.61 9.43 3.15
N ILE A 63 17.28 9.41 3.19
CA ILE A 63 16.52 8.26 3.67
C ILE A 63 15.72 7.68 2.51
N LEU A 64 15.78 6.36 2.35
CA LEU A 64 14.95 5.63 1.41
C LEU A 64 13.95 4.77 2.19
N THR A 65 12.65 4.96 1.94
CA THR A 65 11.59 4.17 2.55
C THR A 65 10.75 3.44 1.53
N ALA A 66 10.23 2.29 1.96
CA ALA A 66 9.34 1.44 1.19
C ALA A 66 7.96 1.44 1.85
N GLU A 67 6.92 1.69 1.05
CA GLU A 67 5.54 1.50 1.51
C GLU A 67 5.17 0.00 1.55
N PRO A 68 4.03 -0.40 2.13
CA PRO A 68 3.54 -1.76 1.92
C PRO A 68 3.38 -2.08 0.44
N VAL A 69 3.84 -3.26 0.01
CA VAL A 69 3.69 -3.72 -1.38
C VAL A 69 2.20 -3.77 -1.73
N ASN A 70 1.81 -3.03 -2.77
CA ASN A 70 0.49 -3.20 -3.39
C ASN A 70 0.54 -4.42 -4.33
N ALA A 71 -0.41 -5.33 -4.18
CA ALA A 71 -0.48 -6.51 -5.04
C ALA A 71 -1.91 -6.73 -5.54
N ALA A 72 -2.05 -6.87 -6.86
CA ALA A 72 -3.33 -7.17 -7.50
C ALA A 72 -3.12 -8.03 -8.74
N MET A 73 -3.88 -9.12 -8.87
CA MET A 73 -3.86 -10.00 -10.06
C MET A 73 -2.44 -10.42 -10.49
N GLY A 74 -1.61 -10.81 -9.51
CA GLY A 74 -0.23 -11.24 -9.73
C GLY A 74 0.77 -10.13 -10.07
N LEU A 75 0.32 -8.88 -10.22
CA LEU A 75 1.19 -7.71 -10.31
C LEU A 75 1.55 -7.26 -8.88
N ARG A 76 2.80 -6.86 -8.68
CA ARG A 76 3.30 -6.30 -7.43
C ARG A 76 3.92 -4.93 -7.72
N VAL A 77 3.61 -3.97 -6.86
CA VAL A 77 4.11 -2.60 -6.93
C VAL A 77 4.64 -2.23 -5.56
N GLN A 78 5.93 -1.95 -5.49
CA GLN A 78 6.60 -1.42 -4.30
C GLN A 78 6.84 0.07 -4.52
N SER A 79 6.03 0.92 -3.88
CA SER A 79 6.27 2.36 -3.86
C SER A 79 7.44 2.67 -2.93
N MET A 80 8.30 3.58 -3.37
CA MET A 80 9.49 4.01 -2.66
C MET A 80 9.50 5.54 -2.55
N THR A 81 9.99 6.04 -1.42
CA THR A 81 10.18 7.47 -1.18
C THR A 81 11.63 7.72 -0.78
N LEU A 82 12.32 8.55 -1.57
CA LEU A 82 13.66 9.03 -1.28
C LEU A 82 13.56 10.47 -0.75
N THR A 83 13.96 10.68 0.49
CA THR A 83 14.00 11.99 1.14
C THR A 83 15.42 12.53 1.14
N ASN A 84 15.60 13.78 0.71
CA ASN A 84 16.86 14.49 0.90
C ASN A 84 16.94 15.01 2.35
N CYS A 85 17.78 14.37 3.17
CA CYS A 85 17.99 14.77 4.57
C CYS A 85 19.23 15.66 4.76
N GLY A 86 20.03 15.83 3.71
CA GLY A 86 21.23 16.65 3.71
C GLY A 86 20.95 18.16 3.68
N GLY A 87 22.01 18.95 3.86
CA GLY A 87 21.93 20.42 3.83
C GLY A 87 22.04 21.04 2.43
N GLN A 88 22.25 20.23 1.39
CA GLN A 88 22.44 20.68 0.01
C GLN A 88 21.35 20.13 -0.90
N ALA A 89 21.15 20.72 -2.08
CA ALA A 89 20.22 20.20 -3.06
C ALA A 89 20.72 18.89 -3.67
N LEU A 90 19.84 17.90 -3.82
CA LEU A 90 20.10 16.62 -4.45
C LEU A 90 19.51 16.63 -5.87
N HIS A 91 20.34 16.36 -6.87
CA HIS A 91 19.91 16.27 -8.27
C HIS A 91 19.82 14.81 -8.70
N LEU A 92 18.64 14.41 -9.17
CA LEU A 92 18.33 13.05 -9.60
C LEU A 92 17.95 13.05 -11.07
N ASN A 93 18.38 12.04 -11.81
CA ASN A 93 17.98 11.82 -13.18
C ASN A 93 18.19 10.35 -13.56
N GLY A 94 17.14 9.68 -14.05
CA GLY A 94 17.20 8.28 -14.46
C GLY A 94 16.31 7.36 -13.63
N TYR A 95 16.43 6.05 -13.90
CA TYR A 95 15.83 4.99 -13.11
C TYR A 95 16.76 4.56 -11.97
N PRO A 96 16.23 4.06 -10.84
CA PRO A 96 17.06 3.49 -9.78
C PRO A 96 17.77 2.22 -10.29
N GLY A 97 19.03 2.04 -9.89
CA GLY A 97 19.70 0.75 -10.00
C GLY A 97 19.12 -0.23 -8.98
N VAL A 98 18.77 -1.44 -9.40
CA VAL A 98 18.16 -2.46 -8.55
C VAL A 98 18.92 -3.77 -8.66
N ARG A 99 19.09 -4.44 -7.51
CA ARG A 99 19.62 -5.80 -7.42
C ARG A 99 18.75 -6.58 -6.44
N LEU A 100 18.21 -7.70 -6.88
CA LEU A 100 17.47 -8.61 -6.00
C LEU A 100 18.46 -9.56 -5.35
N LEU A 101 18.26 -9.82 -4.07
CA LEU A 101 19.06 -10.77 -3.28
C LEU A 101 18.15 -11.89 -2.79
N ASP A 102 18.69 -13.09 -2.66
CA ASP A 102 18.01 -14.22 -2.04
C ASP A 102 18.10 -14.19 -0.50
N GLU A 103 17.61 -15.22 0.19
CA GLU A 103 17.65 -15.28 1.66
C GLU A 103 19.06 -15.30 2.27
N THR A 104 20.07 -15.67 1.50
CA THR A 104 21.48 -15.68 1.92
C THR A 104 22.22 -14.39 1.61
N GLY A 105 21.58 -13.50 0.83
CA GLY A 105 22.16 -12.25 0.36
C GLY A 105 22.86 -12.36 -0.99
N ASP A 106 22.79 -13.52 -1.65
CA ASP A 106 23.37 -13.72 -2.97
C ASP A 106 22.46 -13.09 -4.05
N PRO A 107 23.02 -12.48 -5.12
CA PRO A 107 22.21 -11.87 -6.15
C PRO A 107 21.38 -12.87 -6.95
N LEU A 108 20.10 -12.58 -7.14
CA LEU A 108 19.23 -13.31 -8.06
C LEU A 108 19.50 -12.88 -9.51
N ASP A 109 19.58 -13.85 -10.42
CA ASP A 109 19.66 -13.61 -11.86
C ASP A 109 18.28 -13.24 -12.42
N VAL A 110 17.97 -11.95 -12.40
CA VAL A 110 16.74 -11.38 -12.92
C VAL A 110 17.03 -10.25 -13.88
N ARG A 111 16.24 -10.16 -14.95
CA ARG A 111 16.30 -9.01 -15.86
C ARG A 111 15.63 -7.81 -15.20
N ILE A 112 16.36 -6.72 -15.07
CA ILE A 112 15.83 -5.42 -14.65
C ILE A 112 15.54 -4.61 -15.90
N ASP A 113 14.26 -4.34 -16.16
CA ASP A 113 13.82 -3.48 -17.25
C ASP A 113 13.69 -2.03 -16.75
N GLU A 114 14.12 -1.07 -17.57
CA GLU A 114 13.82 0.34 -17.35
C GLU A 114 12.33 0.58 -17.65
N GLY A 115 11.61 1.11 -16.66
CA GLY A 115 10.17 1.31 -16.73
C GLY A 115 9.33 0.04 -16.53
N ALA A 116 8.01 0.19 -16.61
CA ALA A 116 7.04 -0.86 -16.27
C ALA A 116 6.47 -1.62 -17.48
N GLN A 117 6.75 -1.16 -18.70
CA GLN A 117 6.01 -1.54 -19.92
C GLN A 117 6.21 -3.01 -20.31
N GLN A 118 7.35 -3.61 -19.94
CA GLN A 118 7.60 -5.04 -20.14
C GLN A 118 6.81 -5.94 -19.16
N VAL A 119 6.34 -5.38 -18.04
CA VAL A 119 5.64 -6.10 -16.97
C VAL A 119 4.13 -5.86 -17.02
N THR A 120 3.71 -4.63 -17.35
CA THR A 120 2.30 -4.21 -17.34
C THR A 120 2.06 -2.93 -18.15
N THR A 121 0.85 -2.77 -18.67
CA THR A 121 0.36 -1.50 -19.25
C THR A 121 -0.50 -0.71 -18.26
N ALA A 122 -0.83 -1.28 -17.09
CA ALA A 122 -1.68 -0.67 -16.09
C ALA A 122 -0.97 0.42 -15.27
N VAL A 123 0.37 0.36 -15.20
CA VAL A 123 1.19 1.39 -14.56
C VAL A 123 1.77 2.27 -15.65
N ARG A 124 1.45 3.57 -15.61
CA ARG A 124 2.03 4.55 -16.54
C ARG A 124 3.42 4.92 -16.05
N ASP A 125 4.38 4.88 -16.97
CA ASP A 125 5.71 5.43 -16.77
C ASP A 125 6.02 6.41 -17.90
N PRO A 126 6.13 7.73 -17.60
CA PRO A 126 6.44 8.75 -18.59
C PRO A 126 7.92 8.79 -19.00
N GLY A 127 8.77 7.96 -18.38
CA GLY A 127 10.23 8.01 -18.55
C GLY A 127 10.91 8.86 -17.49
N PRO A 128 12.23 8.73 -17.35
CA PRO A 128 13.00 9.48 -16.38
C PRO A 128 13.09 10.94 -16.80
N HIS A 129 13.05 11.83 -15.82
CA HIS A 129 13.29 13.25 -16.03
C HIS A 129 14.13 13.81 -14.87
N PRO A 130 14.86 14.92 -15.09
CA PRO A 130 15.57 15.57 -14.02
C PRO A 130 14.62 15.98 -12.88
N VAL A 131 15.04 15.71 -11.65
CA VAL A 131 14.38 16.11 -10.41
C VAL A 131 15.43 16.75 -9.51
N THR A 132 15.09 17.86 -8.86
CA THR A 132 15.95 18.50 -7.86
C THR A 132 15.19 18.52 -6.54
N LEU A 133 15.76 17.89 -5.51
CA LEU A 133 15.22 17.86 -4.17
C LEU A 133 16.00 18.82 -3.28
N ARG A 134 15.33 19.83 -2.75
CA ARG A 134 15.88 20.66 -1.66
C ARG A 134 15.98 19.84 -0.37
N PRO A 135 16.74 20.31 0.63
CA PRO A 135 16.69 19.73 1.97
C PRO A 135 15.25 19.56 2.46
N GLY A 136 14.89 18.34 2.84
CA GLY A 136 13.57 17.93 3.30
C GLY A 136 12.53 17.61 2.22
N GLU A 137 12.88 17.70 0.93
CA GLU A 137 11.98 17.30 -0.17
C GLU A 137 12.16 15.82 -0.54
N ASP A 138 11.10 15.25 -1.12
CA ASP A 138 10.99 13.85 -1.48
C ASP A 138 10.90 13.63 -2.99
N ALA A 139 11.48 12.52 -3.47
CA ALA A 139 11.17 11.91 -4.76
C ALA A 139 10.49 10.56 -4.56
N HIS A 140 9.54 10.25 -5.44
CA HIS A 140 8.82 8.98 -5.42
C HIS A 140 9.13 8.18 -6.68
N PHE A 141 9.25 6.88 -6.52
CA PHE A 141 9.36 5.93 -7.62
C PHE A 141 8.73 4.60 -7.21
N ALA A 142 8.55 3.70 -8.18
CA ALA A 142 7.98 2.40 -7.90
C ALA A 142 8.78 1.29 -8.60
N LEU A 143 8.92 0.16 -7.92
CA LEU A 143 9.37 -1.09 -8.52
C LEU A 143 8.14 -1.93 -8.86
N VAL A 144 8.08 -2.45 -10.08
CA VAL A 144 6.93 -3.21 -10.58
C VAL A 144 7.39 -4.56 -11.08
N TRP A 145 6.77 -5.64 -10.62
CA TRP A 145 7.15 -6.99 -11.04
C TRP A 145 5.97 -7.97 -11.01
N ARG A 146 6.19 -9.11 -11.67
CA ARG A 146 5.37 -10.32 -11.57
C ARG A 146 6.29 -11.46 -11.14
N ASN A 147 5.81 -12.32 -10.26
CA ASN A 147 6.58 -13.51 -9.90
C ASN A 147 6.42 -14.56 -11.00
N THR A 148 7.53 -15.01 -11.53
CA THR A 148 7.62 -16.21 -12.36
C THR A 148 8.33 -17.29 -11.55
N TYR A 149 7.96 -18.54 -11.75
CA TYR A 149 8.71 -19.68 -11.22
C TYR A 149 9.54 -20.28 -12.35
N THR A 150 10.73 -20.76 -12.00
CA THR A 150 11.60 -21.52 -12.90
C THR A 150 11.74 -22.98 -12.48
N ASP A 151 11.25 -23.33 -11.28
CA ASP A 151 11.18 -24.68 -10.75
C ASP A 151 9.72 -25.17 -10.71
N THR A 152 9.47 -26.36 -11.25
CA THR A 152 8.14 -27.01 -11.31
C THR A 152 8.16 -28.43 -10.75
N THR A 153 9.24 -28.82 -10.07
CA THR A 153 9.51 -30.20 -9.68
C THR A 153 8.89 -30.53 -8.32
#